data_AF-A0A9E7NEE3-F1
#
_entry.id   AF-A0A9E7NEE3-F1
#
_cell.length_a   1.000
_cell.length_b   1.000
_cell.length_c   1.000
_cell.angle_alpha   90.00
_cell.angle_beta   90.00
_cell.angle_gamma   90.00
#
_symmetry.space_group_name_H-M   'P 1'
#
loop_
_entity.id
_entity.type
_entity.pdbx_description
1 polymer ?
#
loop_
_entity_poly.entity_id
_entity_poly.type
_entity_poly.pdbx_seq_one_letter_code
_entity_poly.pdbx_strand_id
1 'polypeptide(L)'
;MSNDTPAPDVTDVAETTIADERTQETSLGPDENVLGALSYVFGIVSGLLVYLLEDENEFARFHAAQSIALCVGVIALYAGLTIVGVTVSVVLGDVFLIGWLVGAGLSIVSLFVWFALFLVWLYLVVTAFQGKRTRIPVVGNLAESTLL
;
A
#
# COMPACT_ATOMS: atom_id res chain seq x y z
N MET A 1 -46.64 -12.81 -29.65
CA MET A 1 -46.17 -13.27 -28.33
C MET A 1 -45.68 -12.03 -27.59
N SER A 2 -46.52 -11.46 -26.72
CA SER A 2 -46.11 -10.35 -25.85
C SER A 2 -45.03 -10.87 -24.91
N ASN A 3 -43.87 -10.22 -24.89
CA ASN A 3 -42.82 -10.51 -23.92
C ASN A 3 -43.21 -9.84 -22.60
N ASP A 4 -44.13 -10.47 -21.87
CA ASP A 4 -44.49 -10.08 -20.51
C ASP A 4 -43.39 -10.58 -19.56
N THR A 5 -42.21 -9.98 -19.63
CA THR A 5 -41.23 -10.08 -18.54
C THR A 5 -41.77 -9.21 -17.39
N PRO A 6 -42.12 -9.78 -16.22
CA PRO A 6 -42.58 -8.99 -15.08
C PRO A 6 -41.48 -7.99 -14.70
N ALA A 7 -41.87 -6.74 -14.43
CA ALA A 7 -40.93 -5.74 -13.92
C ALA A 7 -40.25 -6.29 -12.65
N PRO A 8 -38.93 -6.09 -12.47
CA PRO A 8 -38.23 -6.57 -11.29
C PRO A 8 -38.91 -6.02 -10.04
N ASP A 9 -39.10 -6.88 -9.05
CA ASP A 9 -39.77 -6.53 -7.81
C ASP A 9 -39.02 -5.38 -7.13
N VAL A 10 -39.72 -4.29 -6.81
CA VAL A 10 -39.11 -3.07 -6.25
C VAL A 10 -38.40 -3.39 -4.93
N THR A 11 -38.88 -4.40 -4.22
CA THR A 11 -38.24 -4.95 -3.01
C THR A 11 -36.91 -5.64 -3.30
N ASP A 12 -36.76 -6.38 -4.40
CA ASP A 12 -35.51 -7.05 -4.81
C ASP A 12 -34.46 -6.03 -5.29
N VAL A 13 -34.90 -4.99 -5.99
CA VAL A 13 -34.02 -3.87 -6.38
C VAL A 13 -33.57 -3.09 -5.16
N ALA A 14 -34.48 -2.80 -4.22
CA ALA A 14 -34.13 -2.12 -2.98
C ALA A 14 -33.20 -2.97 -2.11
N GLU A 15 -33.44 -4.27 -1.96
CA GLU A 15 -32.60 -5.17 -1.17
C GLU A 15 -31.20 -5.35 -1.81
N THR A 16 -31.12 -5.44 -3.14
CA THR A 16 -29.85 -5.45 -3.89
C THR A 16 -29.08 -4.13 -3.74
N THR A 17 -29.78 -2.98 -3.79
CA THR A 17 -29.14 -1.66 -3.64
C THR A 17 -28.67 -1.41 -2.20
N ILE A 18 -29.45 -1.85 -1.21
CA ILE A 18 -29.09 -1.76 0.22
C ILE A 18 -27.96 -2.75 0.55
N ALA A 19 -27.92 -3.91 -0.11
CA ALA A 19 -26.82 -4.87 0.02
C ALA A 19 -25.51 -4.37 -0.60
N ASP A 20 -25.56 -3.61 -1.70
CA ASP A 20 -24.39 -2.96 -2.32
C ASP A 20 -23.86 -1.76 -1.51
N GLU A 21 -24.75 -1.05 -0.79
CA GLU A 21 -24.37 0.03 0.14
C GLU A 21 -23.85 -0.45 1.50
N ARG A 22 -24.16 -1.69 1.91
CA ARG A 22 -23.47 -2.35 3.02
C ARG A 22 -22.07 -2.70 2.54
N THR A 23 -21.14 -1.75 2.70
CA THR A 23 -19.68 -1.95 2.71
C THR A 23 -19.37 -3.41 2.99
N GLN A 24 -18.83 -4.14 2.00
CA GLN A 24 -18.91 -5.60 2.01
C GLN A 24 -18.48 -6.17 3.36
N GLU A 25 -19.35 -6.98 3.97
CA GLU A 25 -19.13 -7.51 5.31
C GLU A 25 -17.79 -8.26 5.33
N THR A 26 -17.00 -8.02 6.38
CA THR A 26 -15.72 -8.68 6.60
C THR A 26 -15.82 -9.68 7.74
N SER A 27 -14.97 -10.69 7.72
CA SER A 27 -14.94 -11.69 8.78
C SER A 27 -14.56 -11.11 10.16
N LEU A 28 -13.92 -9.95 10.17
CA LEU A 28 -13.44 -9.26 11.36
C LEU A 28 -14.45 -8.27 11.96
N GLY A 29 -15.51 -7.91 11.23
CA GLY A 29 -16.58 -7.02 11.67
C GLY A 29 -16.55 -5.59 11.12
N PRO A 30 -15.40 -4.88 11.07
CA PRO A 30 -15.32 -3.57 10.40
C PRO A 30 -15.55 -3.65 8.90
N ASP A 31 -15.97 -2.54 8.29
CA ASP A 31 -16.07 -2.42 6.85
C ASP A 31 -14.73 -2.70 6.14
N GLU A 32 -14.79 -3.29 4.95
CA GLU A 32 -13.61 -3.64 4.14
C GLU A 32 -12.67 -2.46 3.87
N ASN A 33 -13.23 -1.25 3.71
CA ASN A 33 -12.49 -0.01 3.50
C ASN A 33 -11.68 0.39 4.73
N VAL A 34 -12.26 0.18 5.91
CA VAL A 34 -11.62 0.46 7.20
C VAL A 34 -10.51 -0.56 7.46
N LEU A 35 -10.75 -1.85 7.21
CA LEU A 35 -9.73 -2.89 7.32
C LEU A 35 -8.58 -2.68 6.34
N GLY A 36 -8.90 -2.35 5.09
CA GLY A 36 -7.93 -2.01 4.06
C GLY A 36 -7.03 -0.86 4.51
N ALA A 37 -7.60 0.22 5.08
CA ALA A 37 -6.81 1.33 5.59
C ALA A 37 -6.03 1.00 6.88
N LEU A 38 -6.65 0.25 7.80
CA LEU A 38 -6.03 -0.17 9.06
C LEU A 38 -4.78 -1.03 8.82
N SER A 39 -4.77 -1.79 7.72
CA SER A 39 -3.64 -2.59 7.30
C SER A 39 -2.35 -1.76 7.09
N TYR A 40 -2.45 -0.45 6.84
CA TYR A 40 -1.30 0.46 6.65
C TYR A 40 -0.82 1.15 7.93
N VAL A 41 -1.57 1.11 9.04
CA VAL A 41 -1.31 1.91 10.25
C VAL A 41 -0.06 1.47 10.98
N PHE A 42 0.13 0.17 11.16
CA PHE A 42 1.32 -0.43 11.78
C PHE A 42 2.21 -1.13 10.74
N GLY A 43 2.05 -0.79 9.46
CA GLY A 43 2.83 -1.34 8.36
C GLY A 43 2.73 -2.86 8.28
N ILE A 44 3.87 -3.55 8.39
CA ILE A 44 3.94 -5.03 8.38
C ILE A 44 3.05 -5.68 9.43
N VAL A 45 2.95 -5.12 10.64
CA VAL A 45 2.22 -5.79 11.73
C VAL A 45 0.73 -5.78 11.43
N SER A 46 0.15 -4.62 11.14
CA SER A 46 -1.27 -4.51 10.78
C SER A 46 -1.56 -5.19 9.45
N GLY A 47 -0.67 -5.08 8.46
CA GLY A 47 -0.81 -5.75 7.18
C GLY A 47 -0.86 -7.26 7.34
N LEU A 48 0.04 -7.85 8.14
CA LEU A 48 0.05 -9.28 8.38
C LEU A 48 -1.16 -9.75 9.17
N LEU A 49 -1.59 -8.99 10.18
CA LEU A 49 -2.81 -9.31 10.93
C LEU A 49 -4.03 -9.33 10.00
N VAL A 50 -4.27 -8.26 9.23
CA VAL A 50 -5.41 -8.22 8.30
C VAL A 50 -5.29 -9.32 7.24
N TYR A 51 -4.09 -9.58 6.71
CA TYR A 51 -3.90 -10.61 5.69
C TYR A 51 -4.15 -12.03 6.19
N LEU A 52 -3.83 -12.32 7.46
CA LEU A 52 -3.96 -13.65 8.05
C LEU A 52 -5.33 -13.89 8.70
N LEU A 53 -5.99 -12.84 9.18
CA LEU A 53 -7.28 -12.96 9.85
C LEU A 53 -8.46 -12.76 8.90
N GLU A 54 -8.27 -12.05 7.78
CA GLU A 54 -9.31 -11.84 6.79
C GLU A 54 -9.16 -12.85 5.65
N ASP A 55 -10.07 -13.82 5.56
CA ASP A 55 -10.05 -14.85 4.52
C ASP A 55 -11.02 -14.57 3.36
N GLU A 56 -12.18 -13.97 3.67
CA GLU A 56 -13.29 -13.80 2.74
C GLU A 56 -13.17 -12.52 1.91
N ASN A 57 -12.71 -11.42 2.52
CA ASN A 57 -12.69 -10.13 1.84
C ASN A 57 -11.41 -9.92 1.02
N GLU A 58 -11.49 -10.08 -0.30
CA GLU A 58 -10.38 -9.86 -1.23
C GLU A 58 -9.83 -8.42 -1.22
N PHE A 59 -10.67 -7.42 -0.93
CA PHE A 59 -10.29 -6.00 -0.92
C PHE A 59 -9.33 -5.72 0.24
N ALA A 60 -9.72 -6.09 1.46
CA ALA A 60 -8.90 -5.96 2.66
C ALA A 60 -7.59 -6.74 2.54
N ARG A 61 -7.65 -7.97 2.01
CA ARG A 61 -6.46 -8.80 1.76
C ARG A 61 -5.51 -8.19 0.73
N PHE A 62 -6.04 -7.56 -0.32
CA PHE A 62 -5.24 -6.85 -1.31
C PHE A 62 -4.47 -5.67 -0.69
N HIS A 63 -5.15 -4.83 0.09
CA HIS A 63 -4.51 -3.71 0.77
C HIS A 63 -3.52 -4.17 1.86
N ALA A 64 -3.83 -5.26 2.54
CA ALA A 64 -2.94 -5.88 3.52
C ALA A 64 -1.64 -6.41 2.89
N ALA A 65 -1.73 -7.14 1.77
CA ALA A 65 -0.57 -7.59 1.02
C ALA A 65 0.26 -6.41 0.50
N GLN A 66 -0.39 -5.35 0.04
CA GLN A 66 0.27 -4.13 -0.44
C GLN A 66 0.97 -3.37 0.70
N SER A 67 0.39 -3.32 1.91
CA SER A 67 1.04 -2.76 3.09
C SER A 67 2.31 -3.53 3.47
N ILE A 68 2.24 -4.86 3.48
CA ILE A 68 3.41 -5.73 3.73
C ILE A 68 4.50 -5.46 2.68
N ALA A 69 4.14 -5.48 1.40
CA ALA A 69 5.08 -5.25 0.30
C ALA A 69 5.72 -3.86 0.36
N LEU A 70 4.93 -2.82 0.65
CA LEU A 70 5.43 -1.46 0.84
C LEU A 70 6.46 -1.39 1.96
N CYS A 71 6.16 -1.98 3.12
CA CYS A 71 7.08 -1.98 4.25
C CYS A 71 8.38 -2.75 3.96
N VAL A 72 8.29 -3.91 3.32
CA VAL A 72 9.49 -4.66 2.89
C VAL A 72 10.34 -3.82 1.93
N GLY A 73 9.70 -3.17 0.94
CA GLY A 73 10.39 -2.27 0.01
C GLY A 73 11.07 -1.08 0.70
N VAL A 74 10.39 -0.45 1.68
CA VAL A 74 10.95 0.65 2.47
C VAL A 74 12.16 0.18 3.30
N ILE A 75 12.08 -0.99 3.92
CA ILE A 75 13.20 -1.56 4.69
C ILE A 75 14.39 -1.84 3.77
N ALA A 76 14.16 -2.45 2.61
CA ALA A 76 15.21 -2.73 1.64
C ALA A 76 15.87 -1.44 1.12
N LEU A 77 15.07 -0.42 0.80
CA LEU A 77 15.58 0.88 0.37
C LEU A 77 16.41 1.56 1.47
N TYR A 78 15.94 1.53 2.72
CA TYR A 78 16.65 2.10 3.86
C TYR A 78 18.01 1.42 4.10
N ALA A 79 18.03 0.09 4.04
CA ALA A 79 19.27 -0.68 4.15
C ALA A 79 20.25 -0.31 3.03
N GLY A 80 19.78 -0.21 1.78
CA GLY A 80 20.58 0.22 0.64
C GLY A 80 21.16 1.63 0.79
N LEU A 81 20.33 2.61 1.17
CA LEU A 81 20.76 3.99 1.42
C LEU A 81 21.80 4.07 2.55
N THR A 82 21.62 3.26 3.60
CA THR A 82 22.56 3.21 4.73
C THR A 82 23.91 2.63 4.30
N ILE A 83 23.92 1.54 3.53
CA ILE A 83 25.16 0.95 3.00
C ILE A 83 25.90 1.95 2.12
N VAL A 84 25.20 2.64 1.23
CA VAL A 84 25.77 3.70 0.38
C VAL A 84 26.34 4.83 1.22
N GLY A 85 25.58 5.33 2.20
CA GLY A 85 26.00 6.41 3.09
C GLY A 85 27.27 6.05 3.87
N VAL A 86 27.31 4.87 4.49
CA VAL A 86 28.48 4.38 5.22
C VAL A 86 29.70 4.23 4.29
N THR A 87 29.51 3.65 3.11
CA THR A 87 30.60 3.48 2.13
C THR A 87 31.20 4.83 1.72
N VAL A 88 30.33 5.80 1.42
CA VAL A 88 30.75 7.18 1.08
C VAL A 88 31.50 7.82 2.23
N SER A 89 31.02 7.68 3.47
CA SER A 89 31.68 8.22 4.66
C SER A 89 33.05 7.59 4.91
N VAL A 90 33.21 6.28 4.69
CA VAL A 90 34.51 5.60 4.87
C VAL A 90 35.51 5.99 3.78
N VAL A 91 35.07 6.16 2.53
CA VAL A 91 35.96 6.46 1.40
C VAL A 91 36.35 7.93 1.34
N LEU A 92 35.44 8.85 1.68
CA LEU A 92 35.62 10.29 1.51
C LEU A 92 35.71 11.06 2.84
N GLY A 93 35.57 10.39 3.98
CA GLY A 93 35.51 11.02 5.30
C GLY A 93 36.78 11.74 5.72
N ASP A 94 37.95 11.29 5.23
CA ASP A 94 39.23 11.91 5.55
C ASP A 94 39.44 13.27 4.85
N VAL A 95 38.67 13.55 3.80
CA VAL A 95 38.70 14.84 3.09
C VAL A 95 37.56 15.72 3.59
N PHE A 96 37.81 16.41 4.71
CA PHE A 96 36.81 17.17 5.49
C PHE A 96 35.79 17.97 4.64
N LEU A 97 36.24 18.76 3.65
CA LEU A 97 35.35 19.58 2.81
C LEU A 97 34.53 18.77 1.80
N ILE A 98 35.12 17.74 1.19
CA ILE A 98 34.44 16.91 0.16
C ILE A 98 33.43 15.97 0.83
N GLY A 99 33.83 15.31 1.92
CA GLY A 99 32.95 14.44 2.69
C GLY A 99 31.73 15.19 3.22
N TRP A 100 31.92 16.43 3.70
CA TRP A 100 30.81 17.26 4.19
C TRP A 100 29.84 17.66 3.08
N LEU A 101 30.32 18.12 1.92
CA LEU A 101 29.48 18.50 0.79
C LEU A 101 28.67 17.31 0.24
N VAL A 102 29.32 16.16 0.09
CA VAL A 102 28.67 14.94 -0.39
C VAL A 102 27.63 14.45 0.63
N GLY A 103 27.96 14.46 1.93
CA GLY A 103 27.04 14.09 3.00
C GLY A 103 25.81 15.01 3.08
N ALA A 104 26.01 16.33 2.93
CA ALA A 104 24.90 17.28 2.89
C ALA A 104 23.99 17.03 1.67
N GLY A 105 24.57 16.78 0.49
CA GLY A 105 23.81 16.42 -0.71
C GLY A 105 22.98 15.15 -0.54
N LEU A 106 23.59 14.08 -0.03
CA LEU A 106 22.90 12.81 0.29
C LEU A 106 21.77 12.99 1.30
N SER A 107 21.95 13.87 2.29
CA SER A 107 20.92 14.17 3.30
C SER A 107 19.70 14.84 2.68
N ILE A 108 19.91 15.79 1.77
CA ILE A 108 18.84 16.47 1.03
C ILE A 108 18.09 15.48 0.14
N VAL A 109 18.80 14.65 -0.63
CA VAL A 109 18.18 13.62 -1.47
C VAL A 109 17.36 12.64 -0.62
N SER A 110 17.91 12.19 0.51
CA SER A 110 17.21 11.29 1.43
C SER A 110 15.92 11.91 1.95
N LEU A 111 15.92 13.21 2.28
CA LEU A 111 14.73 13.93 2.72
C LEU A 111 13.60 13.86 1.66
N PHE A 112 13.93 14.10 0.39
CA PHE A 112 12.95 14.01 -0.70
C PHE A 112 12.43 12.60 -0.91
N VAL A 113 13.30 11.58 -0.80
CA VAL A 113 12.90 10.16 -0.91
C VAL A 113 11.92 9.79 0.19
N TRP A 114 12.23 10.14 1.45
CA TRP A 114 11.34 9.88 2.59
C TRP A 114 10.01 10.62 2.49
N PHE A 115 10.06 11.87 2.04
CA PHE A 115 8.85 12.65 1.83
C PHE A 115 7.97 12.06 0.71
N ALA A 116 8.56 11.66 -0.41
CA ALA A 116 7.83 10.98 -1.49
C ALA A 116 7.20 9.66 -1.02
N LEU A 117 7.93 8.85 -0.24
CA LEU A 117 7.39 7.63 0.36
C LEU A 117 6.23 7.91 1.30
N PHE A 118 6.32 8.95 2.11
CA PHE A 118 5.22 9.37 2.99
C PHE A 118 3.98 9.77 2.19
N LEU A 119 4.13 10.50 1.09
CA LEU A 119 3.02 10.86 0.20
C LEU A 119 2.39 9.62 -0.46
N VAL A 120 3.22 8.67 -0.91
CA VAL A 120 2.72 7.40 -1.46
C VAL A 120 1.94 6.63 -0.39
N TRP A 121 2.50 6.47 0.81
CA TRP A 121 1.81 5.79 1.91
C TRP A 121 0.47 6.47 2.24
N LEU A 122 0.44 7.80 2.35
CA LEU A 122 -0.78 8.55 2.64
C LEU A 122 -1.82 8.37 1.54
N TYR A 123 -1.40 8.41 0.28
CA TYR A 123 -2.28 8.16 -0.87
C TYR A 123 -2.91 6.77 -0.82
N LEU A 124 -2.18 5.74 -0.41
CA LEU A 124 -2.72 4.39 -0.26
C LEU A 124 -3.74 4.29 0.87
N VAL A 125 -3.45 4.90 2.03
CA VAL A 125 -4.39 4.93 3.16
C VAL A 125 -5.70 5.59 2.74
N VAL A 126 -5.63 6.77 2.11
CA VAL A 126 -6.80 7.51 1.65
C VAL A 126 -7.58 6.74 0.60
N THR A 127 -6.88 6.09 -0.33
CA THR A 127 -7.52 5.30 -1.38
C THR A 127 -8.20 4.05 -0.80
N ALA A 128 -7.56 3.37 0.16
CA ALA A 128 -8.14 2.21 0.85
C ALA A 128 -9.42 2.60 1.60
N PHE A 129 -9.42 3.74 2.29
CA PHE A 129 -10.63 4.29 2.92
C PHE A 129 -11.75 4.63 1.93
N GLN A 130 -11.40 4.97 0.67
CA GLN A 130 -12.38 5.25 -0.39
C GLN A 130 -12.89 3.98 -1.10
N GLY A 131 -12.46 2.78 -0.70
CA GLY A 131 -12.85 1.53 -1.37
C GLY A 131 -12.23 1.35 -2.75
N LYS A 132 -11.15 2.06 -3.08
CA LYS A 132 -10.49 1.97 -4.39
C LYS A 132 -9.28 1.04 -4.32
N ARG A 133 -9.23 0.06 -5.23
CA ARG A 133 -8.07 -0.84 -5.38
C ARG A 133 -6.98 -0.17 -6.20
N THR A 134 -6.14 0.66 -5.58
CA THR A 134 -4.95 1.25 -6.25
C THR A 134 -3.75 0.33 -6.12
N ARG A 135 -3.34 -0.27 -7.24
CA ARG A 135 -2.06 -0.98 -7.37
C ARG A 135 -0.93 0.01 -7.63
N ILE A 136 0.18 -0.11 -6.90
CA ILE A 136 1.41 0.64 -7.20
C ILE A 136 2.23 -0.17 -8.21
N PRO A 137 2.49 0.35 -9.43
CA PRO A 137 3.27 -0.34 -10.46
C PRO A 137 4.76 -0.48 -10.13
N VAL A 138 5.24 0.11 -9.02
CA VAL A 138 6.65 0.07 -8.59
C VAL A 138 7.14 -1.36 -8.29
N VAL A 139 6.23 -2.31 -8.04
CA VAL A 139 6.54 -3.74 -7.85
C VAL A 139 6.28 -4.58 -9.13
N GLY A 140 5.69 -3.99 -10.18
CA GLY A 140 5.33 -4.71 -11.41
C GLY A 140 6.51 -4.98 -12.35
N ASN A 141 7.45 -4.04 -12.46
CA ASN A 141 8.56 -4.16 -13.42
C ASN A 141 9.72 -5.08 -12.99
N LEU A 142 9.79 -5.50 -11.71
CA LEU A 142 10.84 -6.42 -11.25
C LEU A 142 10.46 -7.90 -11.45
N ALA A 143 9.18 -8.20 -11.65
CA ALA A 143 8.69 -9.56 -11.91
C ALA A 143 8.74 -9.95 -13.39
N GLU A 144 8.72 -8.96 -14.30
CA GLU A 144 8.56 -9.21 -15.74
C GLU A 144 9.89 -9.52 -16.46
N SER A 145 11.05 -9.29 -15.84
CA SER A 145 12.37 -9.51 -16.46
C SER A 145 13.14 -10.73 -15.96
N THR A 146 12.59 -11.50 -15.01
CA THR A 146 13.24 -12.74 -14.50
C THR A 146 12.36 -13.99 -14.66
N LEU A 147 11.09 -13.86 -15.08
CA LEU A 147 10.15 -14.99 -15.21
C LEU A 147 9.40 -15.06 -16.57
N LEU A 148 9.78 -14.26 -17.57
CA LEU A 148 9.40 -14.40 -18.98
C LEU A 148 10.66 -14.38 -19.85
#